data_AF-A0A1B6B7F7-F1
#
_entry.id   AF-A0A1B6B7F7-F1
#
_cell.length_a   1.000
_cell.length_b   1.000
_cell.length_c   1.000
_cell.angle_alpha   90.00
_cell.angle_beta   90.00
_cell.angle_gamma   90.00
#
_symmetry.space_group_name_H-M   'P 1'
#
loop_
_entity.id
_entity.type
_entity.pdbx_description
1 polymer ?
#
loop_
_entity_poly.entity_id
_entity_poly.type
_entity_poly.pdbx_seq_one_letter_code
_entity_poly.pdbx_strand_id
1 'polypeptide(L)'
;MLSVTAKSITEVRDHLKECIDDVNDNFEAIIVQRSGRGKNGVLISENAYNNMMENMHVRRNPDSYSRLSTSIKQHKEGLTHEKELVNE
;
A
#
# COMPACT_ATOMS: atom_id res chain seq x y z
N MET A 1 -8.97 -9.75 0.14
CA MET A 1 -9.40 -8.76 1.15
C MET A 1 -8.21 -8.58 2.08
N LEU A 2 -7.78 -7.35 2.39
CA LEU A 2 -6.75 -7.16 3.42
C LEU A 2 -7.34 -7.67 4.74
N SER A 3 -6.74 -8.71 5.31
CA SER A 3 -7.05 -9.17 6.66
C SER A 3 -6.40 -8.21 7.64
N VAL A 4 -7.13 -7.85 8.70
CA VAL A 4 -6.66 -6.90 9.71
C VAL A 4 -6.78 -7.56 11.07
N THR A 5 -5.66 -7.63 11.78
CA THR A 5 -5.61 -8.15 13.16
C THR A 5 -5.36 -7.01 14.13
N ALA A 6 -5.83 -7.15 15.37
CA ALA A 6 -5.60 -6.16 16.42
C ALA A 6 -4.79 -6.80 17.55
N LYS A 7 -3.72 -6.15 17.98
CA LYS A 7 -2.84 -6.59 19.07
C LYS A 7 -2.62 -5.44 20.04
N SER A 8 -2.49 -5.73 21.33
CA SER A 8 -2.13 -4.70 22.32
C SER A 8 -0.71 -4.20 22.10
N ILE A 9 -0.42 -2.97 22.55
CA ILE A 9 0.94 -2.42 22.48
C ILE A 9 1.97 -3.24 23.26
N THR A 10 1.53 -3.95 24.31
CA THR A 10 2.39 -4.87 25.07
C THR A 10 2.75 -6.08 24.22
N GLU A 11 1.77 -6.74 23.60
CA GLU A 11 2.01 -7.91 22.73
C GLU A 11 2.92 -7.56 21.55
N VAL A 12 2.68 -6.42 20.90
CA VAL A 12 3.49 -5.95 19.76
C VAL A 12 4.92 -5.65 20.20
N ARG A 13 5.12 -5.06 21.38
CA ARG A 13 6.47 -4.79 21.90
C ARG A 13 7.21 -6.08 22.21
N ASP A 14 6.53 -7.04 22.84
CA ASP A 14 7.14 -8.29 23.29
C ASP A 14 7.44 -9.24 22.11
N HIS A 15 6.70 -9.12 20.99
CA HIS A 15 6.84 -9.96 19.79
C HIS A 15 7.05 -9.13 18.50
N LEU A 16 7.82 -8.04 18.59
CA LEU A 16 7.93 -7.08 17.48
C LEU A 16 8.46 -7.70 16.19
N LYS A 17 9.44 -8.61 16.30
CA LYS A 17 10.03 -9.28 15.14
C LYS A 17 9.00 -10.10 14.38
N GLU A 18 8.27 -10.95 15.09
CA GLU A 18 7.20 -11.78 14.51
C GLU A 18 6.10 -10.91 13.89
N CYS A 19 5.72 -9.81 14.56
CA CYS A 19 4.77 -8.88 13.98
C CYS A 19 5.27 -8.22 12.68
N ILE A 20 6.58 -7.95 12.57
CA ILE A 20 7.18 -7.42 11.33
C ILE A 20 7.18 -8.49 10.24
N ASP A 21 7.55 -9.73 10.59
CA ASP A 21 7.53 -10.86 9.65
C ASP A 21 6.08 -11.08 9.13
N ASP A 22 5.09 -11.07 10.02
CA ASP A 22 3.67 -11.21 9.68
C ASP A 22 3.18 -10.16 8.68
N VAL A 23 3.48 -8.86 8.88
CA VAL A 23 3.01 -7.81 7.97
C VAL A 23 3.70 -7.85 6.59
N ASN A 24 4.90 -8.43 6.50
CA ASN A 24 5.64 -8.57 5.25
C ASN A 24 5.23 -9.83 4.49
N ASP A 25 5.13 -10.97 5.17
CA ASP A 25 4.92 -12.27 4.53
C ASP A 25 3.45 -12.53 4.21
N ASN A 26 2.55 -12.08 5.10
CA ASN A 26 1.11 -12.35 4.96
C ASN A 26 0.32 -11.14 4.41
N PHE A 27 0.98 -9.99 4.20
CA PHE A 27 0.34 -8.73 3.79
C PHE A 27 -0.84 -8.30 4.68
N GLU A 28 -0.85 -8.74 5.94
CA GLU A 28 -1.87 -8.37 6.91
C GLU A 28 -1.48 -7.09 7.64
N ALA A 29 -2.42 -6.18 7.84
CA ALA A 29 -2.17 -4.99 8.67
C ALA A 29 -2.46 -5.31 10.13
N ILE A 30 -1.60 -4.84 11.04
CA ILE A 30 -1.80 -4.99 12.48
C ILE A 30 -2.22 -3.64 13.08
N ILE A 31 -3.40 -3.58 13.68
CA ILE A 31 -3.82 -2.45 14.52
C ILE A 31 -3.16 -2.60 15.88
N VAL A 32 -2.32 -1.63 16.24
CA VAL A 32 -1.65 -1.56 17.55
C VAL A 32 -2.54 -0.80 18.54
N GLN A 33 -3.17 -1.53 19.45
CA GLN A 33 -4.06 -0.97 20.46
C GLN A 33 -3.26 -0.38 21.63
N ARG A 34 -3.43 0.91 21.92
CA ARG A 34 -2.80 1.53 23.10
C ARG A 34 -3.69 1.36 24.32
N SER A 35 -3.10 1.01 25.46
CA SER A 35 -3.81 0.96 26.74
C SER A 35 -4.32 2.35 27.16
N GLY A 36 -5.48 2.39 27.81
CA GLY A 36 -6.08 3.62 28.33
C GLY A 36 -6.70 4.51 27.24
N ARG A 37 -6.54 5.83 27.33
CA ARG A 37 -7.12 6.82 26.39
C ARG A 37 -6.24 7.12 25.16
N GLY A 38 -5.27 6.25 24.87
CA GLY A 38 -4.38 6.43 23.72
C GLY A 38 -5.08 6.17 22.38
N LYS A 39 -4.58 6.77 21.29
CA LYS A 39 -5.01 6.42 19.93
C LYS A 39 -4.25 5.20 19.42
N ASN A 40 -4.93 4.35 18.65
CA ASN A 40 -4.30 3.19 18.04
C ASN A 40 -3.28 3.60 16.97
N GLY A 41 -2.28 2.75 16.77
CA GLY A 41 -1.37 2.79 15.63
C GLY A 41 -1.71 1.70 14.62
N VAL A 42 -1.03 1.73 13.48
CA VAL A 42 -1.09 0.66 12.48
C VAL A 42 0.33 0.28 12.10
N LEU A 43 0.60 -1.01 12.06
CA LEU A 43 1.82 -1.60 11.50
C LEU A 43 1.44 -2.27 10.18
N ILE A 44 2.21 -1.94 9.13
CA ILE A 44 2.12 -2.51 7.78
C ILE A 44 3.54 -2.73 7.26
N SER A 45 3.68 -3.56 6.23
CA SER A 45 4.96 -3.69 5.53
C SER A 45 5.38 -2.40 4.85
N GLU A 46 6.69 -2.24 4.66
CA GLU A 46 7.26 -1.12 3.91
C GLU A 46 6.70 -1.07 2.48
N ASN A 47 6.56 -2.22 1.82
CA ASN A 47 5.99 -2.30 0.48
C ASN A 47 4.54 -1.77 0.46
N ALA A 48 3.69 -2.18 1.40
CA ALA A 48 2.33 -1.68 1.51
C ALA A 48 2.29 -0.16 1.74
N TYR A 49 3.18 0.36 2.60
CA TYR A 49 3.30 1.81 2.83
C TYR A 49 3.71 2.56 1.55
N ASN A 50 4.77 2.13 0.89
CA ASN A 50 5.29 2.77 -0.33
C ASN A 50 4.25 2.74 -1.46
N ASN A 51 3.60 1.59 -1.68
CA ASN A 51 2.55 1.46 -2.68
C ASN A 51 1.37 2.40 -2.39
N MET A 52 0.97 2.53 -1.13
CA MET A 52 -0.11 3.44 -0.72
C MET A 52 0.28 4.90 -0.97
N MET A 53 1.49 5.31 -0.61
CA MET A 53 2.00 6.67 -0.82
C MET A 53 2.13 7.02 -2.30
N GLU A 54 2.65 6.09 -3.10
CA GLU A 54 2.74 6.24 -4.56
C GLU A 54 1.34 6.37 -5.18
N ASN A 55 0.40 5.49 -4.83
CA ASN A 55 -0.97 5.58 -5.32
C ASN A 55 -1.64 6.90 -4.97
N MET A 56 -1.46 7.39 -3.73
CA MET A 56 -1.96 8.70 -3.32
C MET A 56 -1.35 9.82 -4.16
N HIS A 57 -0.04 9.75 -4.45
CA HIS A 57 0.64 10.73 -5.29
C HIS A 57 0.09 10.72 -6.73
N VAL A 58 0.01 9.55 -7.36
CA VAL A 58 -0.50 9.36 -8.73
C VAL A 58 -1.96 9.82 -8.85
N ARG A 59 -2.78 9.56 -7.82
CA ARG A 59 -4.22 9.90 -7.79
C ARG A 59 -4.51 11.34 -7.39
N ARG A 60 -3.50 12.12 -6.99
CA ARG A 60 -3.69 13.48 -6.46
C ARG A 60 -4.35 14.44 -7.47
N ASN A 61 -4.10 14.25 -8.76
CA ASN A 61 -4.72 15.03 -9.83
C ASN A 61 -5.78 14.17 -10.55
N PRO A 62 -7.08 14.49 -10.42
CA PRO A 62 -8.16 13.73 -11.05
C PRO A 62 -8.04 13.63 -12.58
N ASP A 63 -7.61 14.70 -13.25
CA ASP A 63 -7.47 14.74 -14.71
C ASP A 63 -6.32 13.84 -15.18
N SER A 64 -5.18 13.91 -14.49
CA SER A 64 -4.05 13.02 -14.77
C SER A 64 -4.40 11.55 -14.50
N TYR A 65 -5.14 11.28 -13.43
CA TYR A 65 -5.57 9.92 -13.08
C TYR A 65 -6.59 9.35 -14.09
N SER A 66 -7.49 10.18 -14.61
CA SER A 66 -8.44 9.79 -15.66
C SER A 66 -7.71 9.41 -16.96
N ARG A 67 -6.70 10.19 -17.36
CA ARG A 67 -5.84 9.89 -18.52
C ARG A 67 -5.07 8.59 -18.33
N LEU A 68 -4.46 8.40 -17.15
CA LEU A 68 -3.75 7.16 -16.82
C LEU A 68 -4.69 5.95 -16.85
N SER A 69 -5.89 6.09 -16.27
CA SER A 69 -6.90 5.02 -16.26
C SER A 69 -7.33 4.64 -17.68
N THR A 70 -7.52 5.63 -18.55
CA THR A 70 -7.82 5.43 -19.98
C THR A 70 -6.68 4.69 -20.69
N SER A 71 -5.43 5.11 -20.45
CA SER A 71 -4.25 4.47 -21.02
C SER A 71 -4.09 3.02 -20.56
N ILE A 72 -4.33 2.73 -19.27
CA ILE A 72 -4.32 1.36 -18.74
C ILE A 72 -5.42 0.50 -19.41
N LYS A 73 -6.61 1.06 -19.63
CA LYS A 73 -7.69 0.36 -20.33
C LYS A 73 -7.31 0.05 -21.78
N GLN A 74 -6.83 1.03 -22.52
CA GLN A 74 -6.36 0.86 -23.90
C GLN A 74 -5.28 -0.22 -23.99
N HIS A 75 -4.31 -0.20 -23.07
CA HIS A 75 -3.26 -1.21 -23.00
C HIS A 75 -3.81 -2.62 -22.79
N LYS A 76 -4.74 -2.81 -21.84
CA LYS A 76 -5.39 -4.10 -21.58
C LYS A 76 -6.25 -4.61 -22.75
N GLU A 77 -6.80 -3.70 -23.54
CA GLU A 77 -7.58 -4.01 -24.75
C GLU A 77 -6.68 -4.20 -25.99
N GLY A 78 -5.36 -4.10 -25.86
CA GLY A 78 -4.41 -4.22 -26.97
C GLY A 78 -4.34 -3.01 -27.90
N LEU A 79 -5.01 -1.90 -27.55
CA LEU A 79 -5.02 -0.63 -28.29
C LEU A 79 -3.73 0.15 -28.05
N THR A 80 -2.61 -0.44 -28.43
CA THR A 80 -1.26 0.11 -28.23
C THR A 80 -0.58 0.40 -29.57
N HIS A 81 0.36 1.34 -29.56
CA HIS A 81 1.18 1.68 -30.71
C HIS A 81 2.65 1.51 -30.33
N GLU A 82 3.39 0.71 -31.10
CA GLU A 82 4.83 0.59 -30.97
C GLU A 82 5.50 1.82 -31.58
N LYS A 83 6.49 2.38 -30.87
CA LYS A 83 7.29 3.49 -31.34
C LYS A 83 8.74 3.25 -30.95
N GLU A 84 9.64 3.50 -31.90
CA GLU A 84 11.06 3.55 -31.63
C GLU A 84 11.38 4.69 -30.65
N LEU A 85 12.33 4.44 -29.75
CA LEU A 85 12.83 5.48 -28.85
C LEU A 85 13.52 6.56 -29.69
N VAL A 86 13.17 7.82 -29.44
CA VAL A 86 13.89 8.93 -30.05
C VAL A 86 15.20 9.07 -29.29
N ASN A 87 16.34 8.85 -29.95
CA ASN A 87 17.66 9.09 -29.37
C ASN A 87 17.78 10.56 -28.94
N GLU A 88 18.46 10.82 -27.82
CA GLU A 88 18.74 12.16 -27.27
C GLU A 88 19.47 13.09 -28.25
#